data_AF-A0A5B6Z169-F1
#
_entry.id   AF-A0A5B6Z169-F1
#
_cell.length_a   1.000
_cell.length_b   1.000
_cell.length_c   1.000
_cell.angle_alpha   90.00
_cell.angle_beta   90.00
_cell.angle_gamma   90.00
#
_symmetry.space_group_name_H-M   'P 1'
#
loop_
_entity.id
_entity.type
_entity.pdbx_description
1 polymer ?
#
loop_
_entity_poly.entity_id
_entity_poly.type
_entity_poly.pdbx_seq_one_letter_code
_entity_poly.pdbx_strand_id
1 'polypeptide(L)'
;LLQNCSTPITACLIPTTMVQTRFEMLNCDSNISCYSEQNRESQFIDYDNFTRTGCRSLLSAISAESFSNDSSAVSLDVQMVQLGFWLEGNCRCSQNATCTRIVSPMGRPGYRCHCLEGLVGDGYLAGLGCRKAGASTCNPAKYMSGQCGSTTRVGVLAGGVAAGASLMVSLGLICCFIRRHYTSKARNRRNRRLCETTGIIIPIYPYKEIEKATNSFSDNQRLGTGAYGTVYSGKLYSNEWVAIKRIKDRDTDSTEQVMNEIKLLSSVNHPNLVRLLGCSIDNGEQILVYEFMTNGTLSQHLQRQRSDGLTWPVRLTI
;
A
#
# COMPACT_ATOMS: atom_id res chain seq x y z
N LEU A 1 20.31 6.69 -42.58
CA LEU A 1 20.63 5.34 -42.07
C LEU A 1 19.81 4.32 -42.83
N LEU A 2 20.49 3.46 -43.57
CA LEU A 2 19.95 2.45 -44.49
C LEU A 2 20.47 1.07 -44.12
N GLN A 3 19.61 0.06 -44.25
CA GLN A 3 19.92 -1.34 -43.91
C GLN A 3 19.55 -2.27 -45.07
N ASN A 4 20.32 -3.37 -45.23
CA ASN A 4 20.12 -4.42 -46.23
C ASN A 4 20.04 -3.90 -47.68
N CYS A 5 21.01 -3.06 -48.05
CA CYS A 5 21.15 -2.49 -49.38
C CYS A 5 21.88 -3.47 -50.32
N SER A 6 21.43 -3.59 -51.57
CA SER A 6 22.02 -4.52 -52.56
C SER A 6 23.34 -4.02 -53.16
N THR A 7 23.61 -2.72 -53.06
CA THR A 7 24.87 -2.09 -53.50
C THR A 7 25.62 -1.52 -52.30
N PRO A 8 26.95 -1.64 -52.24
CA PRO A 8 27.74 -1.05 -51.14
C PRO A 8 27.66 0.47 -51.17
N ILE A 9 27.20 1.07 -50.07
CA ILE A 9 27.11 2.53 -49.89
C ILE A 9 28.32 2.96 -49.06
N THR A 10 29.28 3.66 -49.67
CA THR A 10 30.59 3.99 -49.08
C THR A 10 30.64 5.30 -48.28
N ALA A 11 29.53 5.73 -47.65
CA ALA A 11 29.50 7.07 -47.04
C ALA A 11 29.76 7.12 -45.52
N CYS A 12 29.39 6.10 -44.72
CA CYS A 12 29.76 5.96 -43.30
C CYS A 12 29.13 4.66 -42.74
N LEU A 13 29.83 3.98 -41.81
CA LEU A 13 29.38 2.78 -41.11
C LEU A 13 29.07 3.12 -39.65
N ILE A 14 27.82 2.93 -39.21
CA ILE A 14 27.43 3.14 -37.82
C ILE A 14 27.24 1.77 -37.12
N PRO A 15 27.94 1.52 -35.99
CA PRO A 15 27.78 0.29 -35.22
C PRO A 15 26.34 0.10 -34.72
N THR A 16 25.81 -1.11 -34.86
CA THR A 16 24.43 -1.47 -34.47
C THR A 16 24.15 -1.26 -32.99
N THR A 17 25.16 -1.43 -32.13
CA THR A 17 25.08 -1.23 -30.67
C THR A 17 24.68 0.20 -30.28
N MET A 18 25.07 1.20 -31.07
CA MET A 18 24.74 2.61 -30.84
C MET A 18 23.26 2.93 -31.15
N VAL A 19 22.67 2.17 -32.08
CA VAL A 19 21.27 2.36 -32.50
C VAL A 19 20.32 1.57 -31.59
N GLN A 20 20.68 0.35 -31.21
CA GLN A 20 19.83 -0.54 -30.42
C GLN A 20 19.57 -0.03 -29.00
N THR A 21 20.53 0.67 -28.40
CA THR A 21 20.40 1.26 -27.05
C THR A 21 19.46 2.46 -27.00
N ARG A 22 19.21 3.16 -28.12
CA ARG A 22 18.31 4.33 -28.21
C ARG A 22 16.96 4.01 -28.84
N PHE A 23 16.89 3.01 -29.71
CA PHE A 23 15.67 2.62 -30.42
C PHE A 23 15.34 1.17 -30.04
N GLU A 24 14.61 0.96 -28.94
CA GLU A 24 14.19 -0.35 -28.39
C GLU A 24 13.38 -1.24 -29.37
N MET A 25 13.23 -0.85 -30.64
CA MET A 25 12.29 -1.43 -31.59
C MET A 25 12.88 -1.98 -32.90
N LEU A 26 14.20 -1.91 -33.14
CA LEU A 26 14.77 -2.38 -34.40
C LEU A 26 15.75 -3.53 -34.16
N ASN A 27 15.32 -4.74 -34.57
CA ASN A 27 16.15 -5.94 -34.62
C ASN A 27 17.15 -5.80 -35.78
N CYS A 28 18.15 -4.94 -35.61
CA CYS A 28 19.16 -4.64 -36.62
C CYS A 28 20.25 -5.72 -36.62
N ASP A 29 20.02 -6.83 -37.32
CA ASP A 29 20.99 -7.94 -37.44
C ASP A 29 22.23 -7.61 -38.29
N SER A 30 22.30 -6.44 -38.94
CA SER A 30 23.35 -6.07 -39.90
C SER A 30 23.80 -4.60 -39.78
N ASN A 31 25.05 -4.33 -40.21
CA ASN A 31 25.65 -2.99 -40.18
C ASN A 31 24.79 -1.95 -40.91
N ILE A 32 24.61 -0.78 -40.29
CA ILE A 32 23.80 0.31 -40.82
C ILE A 32 24.70 1.26 -41.61
N SER A 33 24.32 1.54 -42.85
CA SER A 33 25.02 2.45 -43.74
C SER A 33 24.40 3.85 -43.71
N CYS A 34 25.22 4.89 -43.83
CA CYS A 34 24.73 6.25 -43.96
C CYS A 34 24.41 6.57 -45.43
N TYR A 35 23.36 7.37 -45.62
CA TYR A 35 23.03 7.97 -46.91
C TYR A 35 23.06 9.47 -46.73
N SER A 36 23.86 10.13 -47.55
CA SER A 36 23.93 11.59 -47.64
C SER A 36 23.89 11.95 -49.10
N GLU A 37 22.97 12.84 -49.48
CA GLU A 37 23.08 13.49 -50.77
C GLU A 37 24.23 14.49 -50.75
N GLN A 38 24.84 14.72 -51.92
CA GLN A 38 25.96 15.65 -52.07
C GLN A 38 25.54 17.11 -51.88
N ASN A 39 24.24 17.40 -52.01
CA ASN A 39 23.70 18.75 -51.94
C ASN A 39 23.07 19.03 -50.56
N ARG A 40 23.86 19.64 -49.66
CA ARG A 40 23.54 19.83 -48.24
C ARG A 40 22.39 20.81 -47.95
N GLU A 41 21.88 21.51 -48.96
CA GLU A 41 20.84 22.55 -48.79
C GLU A 41 19.41 22.08 -49.07
N SER A 42 19.23 20.86 -49.57
CA SER A 42 17.90 20.39 -49.99
C SER A 42 17.13 19.72 -48.84
N GLN A 43 15.89 20.17 -48.59
CA GLN A 43 14.96 19.54 -47.62
C GLN A 43 14.32 18.24 -48.17
N PHE A 44 14.82 17.72 -49.29
CA PHE A 44 14.23 16.64 -50.06
C PHE A 44 15.23 15.54 -50.31
N ILE A 45 14.73 14.33 -50.49
CA ILE A 45 15.51 13.16 -50.88
C ILE A 45 15.05 12.78 -52.27
N ASP A 46 15.99 12.60 -53.20
CA ASP A 46 15.74 12.10 -54.54
C ASP A 46 15.36 10.61 -54.49
N TYR A 47 14.13 10.32 -54.89
CA TYR A 47 13.56 8.98 -54.83
C TYR A 47 14.25 7.99 -55.79
N ASP A 48 14.72 8.45 -56.95
CA ASP A 48 15.35 7.57 -57.96
C ASP A 48 16.79 7.23 -57.58
N ASN A 49 17.51 8.18 -56.97
CA ASN A 49 18.82 7.91 -56.40
C ASN A 49 18.71 6.99 -55.18
N PHE A 50 17.67 7.16 -54.37
CA PHE A 50 17.41 6.29 -53.23
C PHE A 50 17.01 4.87 -53.63
N THR A 51 16.05 4.70 -54.56
CA THR A 51 15.60 3.35 -54.97
C THR A 51 16.71 2.54 -55.63
N ARG A 52 17.65 3.18 -56.31
CA ARG A 52 18.86 2.53 -56.85
C ARG A 52 19.74 1.86 -55.80
N THR A 53 19.66 2.26 -54.53
CA THR A 53 20.43 1.62 -53.45
C THR A 53 19.81 0.29 -52.97
N GLY A 54 18.55 0.03 -53.31
CA GLY A 54 17.87 -1.25 -53.01
C GLY A 54 17.61 -1.53 -51.52
N CYS A 55 17.55 -0.50 -50.68
CA CYS A 55 17.41 -0.67 -49.22
C CYS A 55 15.93 -0.82 -48.79
N ARG A 56 15.67 -1.60 -47.72
CA ARG A 56 14.30 -1.86 -47.22
C ARG A 56 13.80 -0.88 -46.16
N SER A 57 14.70 -0.21 -45.44
CA SER A 57 14.36 0.64 -44.29
C SER A 57 15.12 1.95 -44.34
N LEU A 58 14.45 3.05 -43.96
CA LEU A 58 15.03 4.41 -43.91
C LEU A 58 14.89 4.99 -42.50
N LEU A 59 16.02 5.47 -41.97
CA LEU A 59 16.15 6.14 -40.69
C LEU A 59 16.90 7.48 -40.93
N SER A 60 16.41 8.59 -40.43
CA SER A 60 17.11 9.89 -40.48
C SER A 60 18.10 10.02 -39.31
N ALA A 61 19.26 10.64 -39.53
CA ALA A 61 20.21 10.99 -38.48
C ALA A 61 20.86 12.34 -38.79
N ILE A 62 21.18 13.13 -37.77
CA ILE A 62 21.87 14.42 -37.92
C ILE A 62 23.14 14.37 -37.06
N SER A 63 24.31 14.65 -37.63
CA SER A 63 25.56 14.77 -36.86
C SER A 63 25.91 16.24 -36.68
N ALA A 64 26.28 16.64 -35.47
CA ALA A 64 26.88 17.96 -35.21
C ALA A 64 28.38 17.77 -34.92
N GLU A 65 29.24 18.50 -35.64
CA GLU A 65 30.67 18.52 -35.36
C GLU A 65 30.95 19.39 -34.11
N SER A 66 31.56 18.79 -33.09
CA SER A 66 32.22 19.54 -32.01
C SER A 66 33.64 19.88 -32.47
N PHE A 67 33.87 21.12 -32.89
CA PHE A 67 35.23 21.62 -33.13
C PHE A 67 35.95 21.85 -31.80
N SER A 68 36.57 20.81 -31.25
CA SER A 68 37.64 20.93 -30.27
C SER A 68 38.78 19.99 -30.67
N ASN A 69 39.95 20.56 -30.87
CA ASN A 69 41.10 20.02 -31.59
C ASN A 69 41.87 18.88 -30.88
N ASP A 70 41.24 18.13 -29.98
CA ASP A 70 41.87 16.98 -29.33
C ASP A 70 40.86 15.84 -29.16
N SER A 71 41.18 14.68 -29.75
CA SER A 71 40.42 13.41 -29.70
C SER A 71 38.95 13.52 -30.13
N SER A 72 38.77 13.45 -31.44
CA SER A 72 37.51 13.46 -32.19
C SER A 72 36.51 12.38 -31.77
N ALA A 73 35.70 12.66 -30.74
CA ALA A 73 34.43 11.98 -30.53
C ALA A 73 33.32 12.77 -31.22
N VAL A 74 32.87 12.32 -32.39
CA VAL A 74 31.68 12.87 -33.05
C VAL A 74 30.46 12.46 -32.24
N SER A 75 29.79 13.44 -31.62
CA SER A 75 28.52 13.18 -30.94
C SER A 75 27.41 13.04 -31.98
N LEU A 76 26.89 11.81 -32.11
CA LEU A 76 25.73 11.51 -32.96
C LEU A 76 24.46 11.70 -32.14
N ASP A 77 23.67 12.71 -32.48
CA ASP A 77 22.29 12.82 -32.01
C ASP A 77 21.35 12.21 -33.07
N VAL A 78 20.60 11.19 -32.67
CA VAL A 78 19.75 10.45 -33.62
C VAL A 78 18.31 10.77 -33.31
N GLN A 79 17.65 11.49 -34.22
CA GLN A 79 16.24 11.86 -34.11
C GLN A 79 15.42 11.15 -35.18
N MET A 80 14.22 10.72 -34.82
CA MET A 80 13.26 10.17 -35.78
C MET A 80 12.56 11.31 -36.52
N VAL A 81 12.80 11.43 -37.82
CA VAL A 81 12.04 12.31 -38.70
C VAL A 81 10.90 11.51 -39.31
N GLN A 82 9.67 11.99 -39.09
CA GLN A 82 8.50 11.42 -39.75
C GLN A 82 8.49 11.86 -41.22
N LEU A 83 8.75 10.92 -42.13
CA LEU A 83 8.59 11.16 -43.56
C LEU A 83 7.14 11.55 -43.86
N GLY A 84 6.99 12.59 -44.67
CA GLY A 84 5.72 13.07 -45.16
C GLY A 84 5.68 13.09 -46.66
N PHE A 85 4.53 12.77 -47.23
CA PHE A 85 4.24 13.07 -48.62
C PHE A 85 3.58 14.45 -48.74
N TRP A 86 3.73 15.05 -49.91
CA TRP A 86 3.11 16.31 -50.31
C TRP A 86 2.43 16.13 -51.67
N LEU A 87 1.52 17.04 -52.01
CA LEU A 87 0.86 17.08 -53.31
C LEU A 87 1.27 18.35 -54.05
N GLU A 88 1.38 18.27 -55.37
CA GLU A 88 1.67 19.42 -56.23
C GLU A 88 0.46 20.36 -56.32
N GLY A 89 0.71 21.66 -56.40
CA GLY A 89 -0.29 22.71 -56.53
C GLY A 89 -0.58 23.48 -55.25
N ASN A 90 -1.76 24.11 -55.21
CA ASN A 90 -2.19 24.96 -54.09
C ASN A 90 -2.85 24.16 -52.97
N CYS A 91 -2.79 24.70 -51.74
CA CYS A 91 -3.41 24.13 -50.55
C CYS A 91 -4.87 23.70 -50.76
N ARG A 92 -5.12 22.40 -50.66
CA ARG A 92 -6.46 21.79 -50.64
C ARG A 92 -6.61 20.87 -49.44
N CYS A 93 -6.59 21.47 -48.26
CA CYS A 93 -6.76 20.75 -47.00
C CYS A 93 -8.24 20.67 -46.60
N SER A 94 -8.59 19.62 -45.86
CA SER A 94 -9.91 19.43 -45.26
C SER A 94 -10.23 20.56 -44.27
N GLN A 95 -11.51 20.74 -43.94
CA GLN A 95 -11.89 21.56 -42.80
C GLN A 95 -11.18 21.07 -41.53
N ASN A 96 -10.75 22.01 -40.68
CA ASN A 96 -9.95 21.76 -39.48
C ASN A 96 -8.58 21.10 -39.74
N ALA A 97 -7.95 21.46 -40.86
CA ALA A 97 -6.56 21.14 -41.16
C ALA A 97 -5.74 22.42 -41.42
N THR A 98 -4.47 22.40 -41.03
CA THR A 98 -3.47 23.41 -41.38
C THR A 98 -2.77 23.01 -42.67
N CYS A 99 -2.42 24.01 -43.50
CA CYS A 99 -1.68 23.79 -44.73
C CYS A 99 -0.25 24.32 -44.62
N THR A 100 0.72 23.46 -44.89
CA THR A 100 2.12 23.81 -45.04
C THR A 100 2.46 23.84 -46.53
N ARG A 101 2.90 25.00 -47.05
CA ARG A 101 3.35 25.12 -48.43
C ARG A 101 4.81 24.68 -48.56
N ILE A 102 5.10 24.01 -49.66
CA ILE A 102 6.39 23.39 -49.94
C ILE A 102 6.76 23.73 -51.39
N VAL A 103 8.03 23.97 -51.67
CA VAL A 103 8.53 24.14 -53.05
C VAL A 103 9.33 22.90 -53.41
N SER A 104 8.92 22.18 -54.45
CA SER A 104 9.58 20.94 -54.86
C SER A 104 10.99 21.20 -55.40
N PRO A 105 11.87 20.18 -55.44
CA PRO A 105 13.21 20.30 -56.04
C PRO A 105 13.20 20.76 -57.51
N MET A 106 12.09 20.57 -58.21
CA MET A 106 11.88 21.03 -59.59
C MET A 106 11.34 22.47 -59.68
N GLY A 107 11.32 23.21 -58.56
CA GLY A 107 10.82 24.58 -58.48
C GLY A 107 9.30 24.72 -58.53
N ARG A 108 8.55 23.61 -58.40
CA ARG A 108 7.09 23.63 -58.50
C ARG A 108 6.44 23.78 -57.12
N PRO A 109 5.34 24.53 -57.00
CA PRO A 109 4.64 24.67 -55.73
C PRO A 109 3.95 23.36 -55.35
N GLY A 110 3.99 23.03 -54.06
CA GLY A 110 3.28 21.91 -53.45
C GLY A 110 2.78 22.24 -52.05
N TYR A 111 2.04 21.32 -51.46
CA TYR A 111 1.44 21.50 -50.15
C TYR A 111 1.30 20.19 -49.38
N ARG A 112 1.29 20.31 -48.05
CA ARG A 112 1.01 19.23 -47.11
C ARG A 112 -0.03 19.68 -46.11
N CYS A 113 -0.97 18.81 -45.78
CA CYS A 113 -2.02 19.09 -44.82
C CYS A 113 -1.78 18.36 -43.49
N HIS A 114 -2.16 18.99 -42.38
CA HIS A 114 -2.12 18.38 -41.05
C HIS A 114 -3.40 18.69 -40.28
N CYS A 115 -3.98 17.71 -39.59
CA CYS A 115 -5.18 17.96 -38.81
C CYS A 115 -4.90 18.83 -37.58
N LEU A 116 -5.85 19.68 -37.21
CA LEU A 116 -5.78 20.41 -35.94
C LEU A 116 -5.76 19.43 -34.76
N GLU A 117 -5.18 19.88 -33.65
CA GLU A 117 -4.97 19.04 -32.47
C GLU A 117 -6.27 18.37 -31.98
N GLY A 118 -6.20 17.07 -31.69
CA GLY A 118 -7.35 16.26 -31.27
C GLY A 118 -8.22 15.70 -32.41
N LEU A 119 -7.89 16.01 -33.67
CA LEU A 119 -8.51 15.39 -34.84
C LEU A 119 -7.57 14.37 -35.48
N VAL A 120 -8.16 13.34 -36.10
CA VAL A 120 -7.44 12.26 -36.77
C VAL A 120 -7.82 12.20 -38.24
N GLY A 121 -6.84 11.84 -39.07
CA GLY A 121 -7.00 11.64 -40.50
C GLY A 121 -5.78 12.13 -41.28
N ASP A 122 -5.90 12.20 -42.61
CA ASP A 122 -4.80 12.57 -43.50
C ASP A 122 -4.73 14.08 -43.77
N GLY A 123 -5.76 14.84 -43.39
CA GLY A 123 -5.83 16.29 -43.54
C GLY A 123 -6.14 16.80 -44.94
N TYR A 124 -6.18 15.93 -45.96
CA TYR A 124 -6.41 16.35 -47.35
C TYR A 124 -7.90 16.38 -47.67
N LEU A 125 -8.32 17.35 -48.47
CA LEU A 125 -9.73 17.52 -48.84
C LEU A 125 -10.25 16.35 -49.71
N ALA A 126 -9.39 15.81 -50.57
CA ALA A 126 -9.70 14.66 -51.42
C ALA A 126 -9.45 13.30 -50.74
N GLY A 127 -9.05 13.31 -49.48
CA GLY A 127 -8.71 12.12 -48.70
C GLY A 127 -9.73 11.80 -47.61
N LEU A 128 -9.26 11.24 -46.50
CA LEU A 128 -10.04 10.97 -45.29
C LEU A 128 -10.41 12.25 -44.53
N GLY A 129 -9.71 13.35 -44.78
CA GLY A 129 -9.89 14.63 -44.11
C GLY A 129 -9.54 14.57 -42.63
N CYS A 130 -10.17 15.44 -41.83
CA CYS A 130 -9.99 15.46 -40.38
C CYS A 130 -11.31 15.17 -39.66
N ARG A 131 -11.31 14.17 -38.78
CA ARG A 131 -12.48 13.77 -37.99
C ARG A 131 -12.16 13.59 -36.52
N LYS A 132 -13.17 13.68 -35.65
CA LYS A 132 -13.03 13.37 -34.23
C LYS A 132 -12.71 11.89 -34.07
N ALA A 133 -11.70 11.56 -33.28
CA ALA A 133 -11.35 10.17 -32.99
C ALA A 133 -12.51 9.47 -32.27
N GLY A 134 -12.91 8.29 -32.75
CA GLY A 134 -13.88 7.45 -32.07
C GLY A 134 -13.29 6.78 -30.82
N ALA A 135 -14.14 6.31 -29.91
CA ALA A 135 -13.73 5.70 -28.62
C ALA A 135 -12.75 4.51 -28.77
N SER A 136 -12.76 3.82 -29.91
CA SER A 136 -11.92 2.65 -30.19
C SER A 136 -10.46 2.98 -30.58
N THR A 137 -10.12 4.24 -30.84
CA THR A 137 -8.76 4.65 -31.27
C THR A 137 -7.94 5.35 -30.18
N CYS A 138 -8.47 5.42 -28.95
CA CYS A 138 -7.81 6.07 -27.83
C CYS A 138 -7.01 5.05 -27.00
N ASN A 139 -5.68 5.17 -26.97
CA ASN A 139 -4.85 4.39 -26.04
C ASN A 139 -4.68 5.12 -24.69
N PRO A 140 -4.17 4.44 -23.64
CA PRO A 140 -4.00 5.05 -22.31
C PRO A 140 -3.06 6.27 -22.30
N ALA A 141 -2.04 6.30 -23.17
CA ALA A 141 -1.13 7.44 -23.28
C ALA A 141 -1.82 8.70 -23.84
N LYS A 142 -2.69 8.55 -24.85
CA LYS A 142 -3.52 9.61 -25.43
C LYS A 142 -4.64 10.08 -24.49
N TYR A 143 -4.99 9.23 -23.51
CA TYR A 143 -5.93 9.56 -22.44
C TYR A 143 -5.32 10.51 -21.41
N MET A 144 -4.07 10.24 -21.02
CA MET A 144 -3.30 11.09 -20.09
C MET A 144 -2.87 12.41 -20.71
N SER A 145 -2.61 12.45 -22.03
CA SER A 145 -2.11 13.65 -22.74
C SER A 145 -3.18 14.67 -23.12
N GLY A 146 -4.46 14.42 -22.84
CA GLY A 146 -5.48 15.43 -23.11
C GLY A 146 -6.22 15.28 -24.45
N GLN A 147 -5.87 14.31 -25.28
CA GLN A 147 -6.27 14.27 -26.69
C GLN A 147 -7.57 13.49 -26.99
N CYS A 148 -8.15 12.84 -25.98
CA CYS A 148 -9.47 12.18 -26.08
C CYS A 148 -10.55 12.97 -25.34
N GLY A 149 -11.76 13.01 -25.93
CA GLY A 149 -12.89 13.85 -25.52
C GLY A 149 -13.21 13.82 -24.02
N SER A 150 -13.62 14.97 -23.49
CA SER A 150 -13.70 15.30 -22.07
C SER A 150 -14.64 14.43 -21.22
N THR A 151 -15.66 13.79 -21.80
CA THR A 151 -16.74 13.13 -21.03
C THR A 151 -16.38 11.75 -20.47
N THR A 152 -15.40 11.06 -21.04
CA THR A 152 -14.98 9.73 -20.55
C THR A 152 -13.98 9.78 -19.39
N ARG A 153 -13.30 10.92 -19.17
CA ARG A 153 -12.27 11.11 -18.11
C ARG A 153 -12.78 10.94 -16.69
N VAL A 154 -13.98 11.44 -16.42
CA VAL A 154 -14.56 11.46 -15.07
C VAL A 154 -14.93 10.04 -14.61
N GLY A 155 -15.40 9.19 -15.52
CA GLY A 155 -15.82 7.81 -15.18
C GLY A 155 -14.67 6.91 -14.73
N VAL A 156 -13.51 6.99 -15.39
CA VAL A 156 -12.35 6.12 -15.08
C VAL A 156 -11.64 6.57 -13.79
N LEU A 157 -11.51 7.87 -13.55
CA LEU A 157 -10.90 8.40 -12.33
C LEU A 157 -11.78 8.14 -11.10
N ALA A 158 -13.10 8.33 -11.21
CA ALA A 158 -14.02 8.04 -10.11
C ALA A 158 -14.10 6.53 -9.80
N GLY A 159 -14.09 5.67 -10.83
CA GLY A 159 -14.11 4.21 -10.66
C GLY A 159 -12.86 3.66 -9.97
N GLY A 160 -11.67 4.20 -10.30
CA GLY A 160 -10.40 3.76 -9.71
C GLY A 160 -10.28 4.07 -8.22
N VAL A 161 -10.70 5.28 -7.80
CA VAL A 161 -10.62 5.71 -6.39
C VAL A 161 -11.57 4.88 -5.50
N ALA A 162 -12.78 4.58 -5.98
CA ALA A 162 -13.74 3.77 -5.23
C ALA A 162 -13.25 2.34 -5.00
N ALA A 163 -12.70 1.68 -6.04
CA ALA A 163 -12.20 0.31 -5.93
C ALA A 163 -11.00 0.20 -4.97
N GLY A 164 -10.08 1.18 -5.02
CA GLY A 164 -8.93 1.23 -4.12
C GLY A 164 -9.33 1.37 -2.65
N ALA A 165 -10.28 2.26 -2.35
CA ALA A 165 -10.76 2.47 -0.98
C ALA A 165 -11.44 1.21 -0.40
N SER A 166 -12.25 0.51 -1.19
CA SER A 166 -12.93 -0.73 -0.76
C SER A 166 -11.96 -1.87 -0.45
N LEU A 167 -10.86 -2.00 -1.21
CA LEU A 167 -9.83 -3.01 -0.95
C LEU A 167 -9.07 -2.72 0.35
N MET A 168 -8.76 -1.45 0.63
CA MET A 168 -8.05 -1.08 1.87
C MET A 168 -8.90 -1.33 3.12
N VAL A 169 -10.20 -1.00 3.06
CA VAL A 169 -11.13 -1.26 4.18
C VAL A 169 -11.28 -2.77 4.43
N SER A 170 -11.45 -3.56 3.36
CA SER A 170 -11.62 -5.02 3.50
C SER A 170 -10.36 -5.71 4.06
N LEU A 171 -9.17 -5.34 3.58
CA LEU A 171 -7.90 -5.82 4.15
C LEU A 171 -7.74 -5.42 5.62
N GLY A 172 -8.09 -4.18 5.99
CA GLY A 172 -8.09 -3.72 7.37
C GLY A 172 -8.98 -4.57 8.29
N LEU A 173 -10.21 -4.86 7.86
CA LEU A 173 -11.15 -5.71 8.60
C LEU A 173 -10.63 -7.15 8.74
N ILE A 174 -10.07 -7.73 7.68
CA ILE A 174 -9.47 -9.07 7.72
C ILE A 174 -8.29 -9.11 8.70
N CYS A 175 -7.37 -8.14 8.64
CA CYS A 175 -6.26 -8.04 9.58
C CYS A 175 -6.74 -7.88 11.04
N CYS A 176 -7.77 -7.08 11.28
CA CYS A 176 -8.38 -6.94 12.61
C CYS A 176 -9.00 -8.25 13.10
N PHE A 177 -9.70 -8.98 12.22
CA PHE A 177 -10.31 -10.26 12.56
C PHE A 177 -9.24 -11.31 12.90
N ILE A 178 -8.18 -11.39 12.08
CA ILE A 178 -7.04 -12.26 12.30
C ILE A 178 -6.35 -11.94 13.63
N ARG A 179 -6.05 -10.65 13.90
CA ARG A 179 -5.46 -10.23 15.18
C ARG A 179 -6.32 -10.58 16.39
N ARG A 180 -7.65 -10.36 16.30
CA ARG A 180 -8.61 -10.77 17.34
C ARG A 180 -8.58 -12.28 17.55
N HIS A 181 -8.53 -13.05 16.48
CA HIS A 181 -8.52 -14.51 16.57
C HIS A 181 -7.22 -15.05 17.18
N TYR A 182 -6.05 -14.48 16.83
CA TYR A 182 -4.78 -14.87 17.42
C TYR A 182 -4.68 -14.52 18.91
N THR A 183 -5.11 -13.33 19.32
CA THR A 183 -5.13 -12.91 20.73
C THR A 183 -6.08 -13.78 21.57
N SER A 184 -7.25 -14.14 21.02
CA SER A 184 -8.19 -15.08 21.66
C SER A 184 -7.59 -16.48 21.83
N LYS A 185 -6.88 -17.01 20.82
CA LYS A 185 -6.21 -18.31 20.91
C LYS A 185 -5.08 -18.31 21.94
N ALA A 186 -4.30 -17.23 22.03
CA ALA A 186 -3.24 -17.09 23.02
C ALA A 186 -3.79 -17.13 24.46
N ARG A 187 -4.90 -16.41 24.72
CA ARG A 187 -5.62 -16.46 26.00
C ARG A 187 -6.08 -17.88 26.33
N ASN A 188 -6.69 -18.58 25.37
CA ASN A 188 -7.19 -19.94 25.61
C ASN A 188 -6.06 -20.94 25.92
N ARG A 189 -4.88 -20.77 25.31
CA ARG A 189 -3.69 -21.56 25.66
C ARG A 189 -3.18 -21.28 27.08
N ARG A 190 -3.17 -20.02 27.53
CA ARG A 190 -2.78 -19.67 28.90
C ARG A 190 -3.76 -20.26 29.92
N ASN A 191 -5.06 -20.16 29.65
CA ASN A 191 -6.09 -20.79 30.47
C ASN A 191 -5.89 -22.30 30.59
N ARG A 192 -5.61 -22.97 29.47
CA ARG A 192 -5.32 -24.40 29.43
C ARG A 192 -4.08 -24.77 30.26
N ARG A 193 -2.98 -24.01 30.12
CA ARG A 193 -1.76 -24.23 30.93
C ARG A 193 -2.01 -24.04 32.42
N LEU A 194 -2.81 -23.05 32.81
CA LEU A 194 -3.17 -22.83 34.20
C LEU A 194 -3.97 -24.01 34.76
N CYS A 195 -4.96 -24.50 33.99
CA CYS A 195 -5.73 -25.69 34.34
C CYS A 195 -4.85 -26.95 34.40
N GLU A 196 -3.93 -27.13 33.46
CA GLU A 196 -2.99 -28.26 33.44
C GLU A 196 -2.03 -28.23 34.64
N THR A 197 -1.60 -27.04 35.07
CA THR A 197 -0.64 -26.88 36.19
C THR A 197 -1.31 -27.04 37.56
N THR A 198 -2.55 -26.57 37.70
CA THR A 198 -3.28 -26.62 38.98
C THR A 198 -4.16 -27.85 39.13
N GLY A 199 -4.51 -28.51 38.01
CA GLY A 199 -5.48 -29.61 37.98
C GLY A 199 -6.91 -29.17 38.29
N ILE A 200 -7.19 -27.86 38.37
CA ILE A 200 -8.46 -27.30 38.86
C ILE A 200 -9.01 -26.28 37.86
N ILE A 201 -10.33 -26.32 37.65
CA ILE A 201 -11.06 -25.45 36.73
C ILE A 201 -11.67 -24.30 37.54
N ILE A 202 -10.94 -23.19 37.68
CA ILE A 202 -11.50 -21.93 38.19
C ILE A 202 -11.71 -20.91 37.05
N PRO A 203 -12.73 -20.04 37.14
CA PRO A 203 -12.94 -18.95 36.20
C PRO A 203 -11.71 -18.03 36.04
N ILE A 204 -11.37 -17.71 34.79
CA ILE A 204 -10.29 -16.77 34.45
C ILE A 204 -10.88 -15.49 33.85
N TYR A 205 -10.84 -14.43 34.63
CA TYR A 205 -11.34 -13.11 34.25
C TYR A 205 -10.30 -12.36 33.41
N PRO A 206 -10.70 -11.65 32.35
CA PRO A 206 -9.82 -10.73 31.64
C PRO A 206 -9.45 -9.54 32.53
N TYR A 207 -8.18 -9.11 32.48
CA TYR A 207 -7.71 -7.96 33.27
C TYR A 207 -8.58 -6.72 33.11
N LYS A 208 -9.03 -6.38 31.88
CA LYS A 208 -9.90 -5.23 31.62
C LYS A 208 -11.24 -5.28 32.37
N GLU A 209 -11.76 -6.48 32.63
CA GLU A 209 -12.98 -6.65 33.43
C GLU A 209 -12.71 -6.32 34.89
N ILE A 210 -11.60 -6.82 35.45
CA ILE A 210 -11.17 -6.55 36.82
C ILE A 210 -10.83 -5.07 37.03
N GLU A 211 -10.12 -4.47 36.09
CA GLU A 211 -9.80 -3.04 36.09
C GLU A 211 -11.09 -2.21 36.11
N LYS A 212 -12.07 -2.53 35.25
CA LYS A 212 -13.36 -1.84 35.26
C LYS A 212 -14.14 -2.07 36.55
N ALA A 213 -14.17 -3.30 37.06
CA ALA A 213 -14.89 -3.68 38.27
C ALA A 213 -14.39 -2.93 39.51
N THR A 214 -13.10 -2.57 39.55
CA THR A 214 -12.44 -1.85 40.65
C THR A 214 -12.32 -0.34 40.39
N ASN A 215 -12.92 0.18 39.32
CA ASN A 215 -12.74 1.55 38.85
C ASN A 215 -11.25 1.92 38.72
N SER A 216 -10.51 1.13 37.95
CA SER A 216 -9.05 1.23 37.75
C SER A 216 -8.25 1.14 39.05
N PHE A 217 -8.62 0.21 39.94
CA PHE A 217 -7.99 0.03 41.26
C PHE A 217 -7.98 1.32 42.09
N SER A 218 -9.09 2.08 42.05
CA SER A 218 -9.24 3.33 42.79
C SER A 218 -9.08 3.09 44.29
N ASP A 219 -8.43 4.02 44.99
CA ASP A 219 -8.33 4.00 46.45
C ASP A 219 -9.69 4.02 47.15
N ASN A 220 -10.74 4.54 46.50
CA ASN A 220 -12.11 4.51 47.02
C ASN A 220 -12.68 3.09 47.11
N GLN A 221 -12.13 2.14 46.34
CA GLN A 221 -12.49 0.73 46.38
C GLN A 221 -11.53 -0.07 47.25
N ARG A 222 -10.52 0.53 47.89
CA ARG A 222 -9.51 -0.21 48.66
C ARG A 222 -10.09 -0.69 49.99
N LEU A 223 -10.09 -2.00 50.20
CA LEU A 223 -10.49 -2.63 51.46
C LEU A 223 -9.32 -2.74 52.45
N GLY A 224 -8.10 -2.91 51.93
CA GLY A 224 -6.89 -2.94 52.75
C GLY A 224 -5.64 -3.32 51.96
N THR A 225 -4.48 -3.02 52.52
CA THR A 225 -3.17 -3.36 51.95
C THR A 225 -2.35 -4.12 53.00
N GLY A 226 -1.73 -5.22 52.58
CA GLY A 226 -0.88 -6.05 53.42
C GLY A 226 0.41 -6.47 52.72
N ALA A 227 1.17 -7.37 53.35
CA ALA A 227 2.45 -7.85 52.82
C ALA A 227 2.31 -8.57 51.46
N TYR A 228 1.17 -9.21 51.22
CA TYR A 228 0.89 -10.05 50.05
C TYR A 228 0.17 -9.31 48.92
N GLY A 229 -0.16 -8.03 49.08
CA GLY A 229 -0.89 -7.27 48.07
C GLY A 229 -1.93 -6.31 48.64
N THR A 230 -2.75 -5.77 47.74
CA THR A 230 -3.85 -4.88 48.07
C THR A 230 -5.17 -5.50 47.66
N VAL A 231 -6.16 -5.42 48.53
CA VAL A 231 -7.51 -5.93 48.29
C VAL A 231 -8.43 -4.76 48.00
N TYR A 232 -9.18 -4.87 46.92
CA TYR A 232 -10.18 -3.91 46.48
C TYR A 232 -11.58 -4.54 46.48
N SER A 233 -12.62 -3.79 46.76
CA SER A 233 -13.97 -4.16 46.39
C SER A 233 -14.15 -3.92 44.90
N GLY A 234 -14.98 -4.73 44.27
CA GLY A 234 -15.38 -4.49 42.89
C GLY A 234 -16.69 -5.15 42.56
N LYS A 235 -17.28 -4.73 41.45
CA LYS A 235 -18.53 -5.28 40.94
C LYS A 235 -18.29 -5.88 39.56
N LEU A 236 -18.39 -7.20 39.45
CA LEU A 236 -18.26 -7.90 38.17
C LEU A 236 -19.48 -7.63 37.26
N TYR A 237 -19.39 -7.98 35.98
CA TYR A 237 -20.51 -7.81 35.03
C TYR A 237 -21.77 -8.58 35.43
N SER A 238 -21.63 -9.66 36.20
CA SER A 238 -22.74 -10.41 36.82
C SER A 238 -23.49 -9.62 37.89
N ASN A 239 -23.08 -8.36 38.16
CA ASN A 239 -23.59 -7.50 39.23
C ASN A 239 -23.30 -8.02 40.65
N GLU A 240 -22.41 -9.01 40.77
CA GLU A 240 -21.94 -9.60 42.02
C GLU A 240 -20.79 -8.77 42.60
N TRP A 241 -20.86 -8.49 43.90
CA TRP A 241 -19.77 -7.85 44.64
C TRP A 241 -18.70 -8.89 44.95
N VAL A 242 -17.44 -8.52 44.70
CA VAL A 242 -16.28 -9.38 44.90
C VAL A 242 -15.17 -8.64 45.63
N ALA A 243 -14.29 -9.40 46.29
CA ALA A 243 -13.03 -8.90 46.82
C ALA A 243 -11.89 -9.29 45.87
N ILE A 244 -11.16 -8.31 45.36
CA ILE A 244 -10.15 -8.44 44.32
C ILE A 244 -8.78 -8.17 44.95
N LYS A 245 -8.00 -9.23 45.17
CA LYS A 245 -6.65 -9.16 45.72
C LYS A 245 -5.64 -9.05 44.59
N ARG A 246 -5.08 -7.85 44.40
CA ARG A 246 -3.95 -7.60 43.51
C ARG A 246 -2.66 -7.90 44.24
N ILE A 247 -1.93 -8.91 43.77
CA ILE A 247 -0.70 -9.37 44.40
C ILE A 247 0.40 -8.34 44.13
N LYS A 248 1.24 -8.06 45.14
CA LYS A 248 2.36 -7.13 44.98
C LYS A 248 3.50 -7.88 44.30
N ASP A 249 4.01 -7.34 43.19
CA ASP A 249 5.16 -7.92 42.50
C ASP A 249 6.40 -7.81 43.40
N ARG A 250 6.89 -8.96 43.85
CA ARG A 250 8.02 -9.11 44.77
C ARG A 250 8.75 -10.38 44.36
N ASP A 251 9.70 -10.20 43.44
CA ASP A 251 10.65 -11.20 42.95
C ASP A 251 10.03 -12.47 42.31
N THR A 252 10.93 -13.31 41.79
CA THR A 252 10.64 -14.55 41.05
C THR A 252 9.71 -15.52 41.79
N ASP A 253 9.61 -15.44 43.11
CA ASP A 253 8.77 -16.28 43.97
C ASP A 253 7.27 -15.91 43.97
N SER A 254 6.91 -14.71 43.49
CA SER A 254 5.53 -14.24 43.49
C SER A 254 4.58 -15.16 42.72
N THR A 255 5.06 -15.73 41.61
CA THR A 255 4.26 -16.63 40.75
C THR A 255 3.96 -17.95 41.45
N GLU A 256 4.92 -18.53 42.19
CA GLU A 256 4.71 -19.78 42.92
C GLU A 256 3.72 -19.60 44.08
N GLN A 257 3.79 -18.48 44.79
CA GLN A 257 2.84 -18.16 45.87
C GLN A 257 1.40 -18.10 45.35
N VAL A 258 1.19 -17.44 44.21
CA VAL A 258 -0.13 -17.36 43.58
C VAL A 258 -0.62 -18.71 43.10
N MET A 259 0.26 -19.52 42.50
CA MET A 259 -0.11 -20.87 42.06
C MET A 259 -0.46 -21.79 43.24
N ASN A 260 0.25 -21.68 44.36
CA ASN A 260 -0.06 -22.41 45.58
C ASN A 260 -1.38 -21.96 46.20
N GLU A 261 -1.63 -20.64 46.27
CA GLU A 261 -2.89 -20.10 46.78
C GLU A 261 -4.08 -20.54 45.90
N ILE A 262 -3.92 -20.51 44.57
CA ILE A 262 -4.92 -21.04 43.64
C ILE A 262 -5.13 -22.54 43.89
N LYS A 263 -4.09 -23.36 43.89
CA LYS A 263 -4.22 -24.83 44.03
C LYS A 263 -4.90 -25.23 45.34
N LEU A 264 -4.51 -24.58 46.44
CA LEU A 264 -5.09 -24.84 47.75
C LEU A 264 -6.54 -24.37 47.83
N LEU A 265 -6.81 -23.10 47.51
CA LEU A 265 -8.13 -22.50 47.76
C LEU A 265 -9.18 -22.90 46.72
N SER A 266 -8.77 -23.33 45.53
CA SER A 266 -9.71 -23.85 44.53
C SER A 266 -10.16 -25.29 44.78
N SER A 267 -9.46 -26.03 45.65
CA SER A 267 -9.84 -27.40 46.04
C SER A 267 -10.62 -27.48 47.35
N VAL A 268 -10.80 -26.35 48.04
CA VAL A 268 -11.46 -26.29 49.35
C VAL A 268 -12.73 -25.44 49.26
N ASN A 269 -13.85 -25.98 49.74
CA ASN A 269 -15.10 -25.27 49.90
C ASN A 269 -15.64 -25.51 51.31
N HIS A 270 -15.53 -24.50 52.18
CA HIS A 270 -15.89 -24.62 53.60
C HIS A 270 -16.58 -23.33 54.09
N PRO A 271 -17.64 -23.39 54.91
CA PRO A 271 -18.41 -22.21 55.33
C PRO A 271 -17.61 -21.17 56.13
N ASN A 272 -16.50 -21.56 56.77
CA ASN A 272 -15.63 -20.66 57.53
C ASN A 272 -14.37 -20.23 56.76
N LEU A 273 -14.29 -20.52 55.45
CA LEU A 273 -13.17 -20.11 54.60
C LEU A 273 -13.70 -19.28 53.44
N VAL A 274 -13.09 -18.12 53.21
CA VAL A 274 -13.48 -17.23 52.10
C VAL A 274 -13.19 -17.93 50.77
N ARG A 275 -14.23 -18.10 49.96
CA ARG A 275 -14.19 -18.84 48.70
C ARG A 275 -13.47 -18.07 47.60
N LEU A 276 -12.53 -18.74 46.93
CA LEU A 276 -11.93 -18.26 45.69
C LEU A 276 -12.93 -18.44 44.53
N LEU A 277 -13.28 -17.35 43.86
CA LEU A 277 -14.21 -17.32 42.72
C LEU A 277 -13.49 -17.44 41.38
N GLY A 278 -12.23 -17.05 41.31
CA GLY A 278 -11.43 -17.10 40.11
C GLY A 278 -10.17 -16.25 40.19
N CYS A 279 -9.50 -16.09 39.06
CA CYS A 279 -8.26 -15.32 38.98
C CYS A 279 -8.14 -14.54 37.66
N SER A 280 -7.18 -13.62 37.61
CA SER A 280 -6.74 -12.95 36.39
C SER A 280 -5.21 -12.93 36.41
N ILE A 281 -4.59 -13.61 35.43
CA ILE A 281 -3.14 -13.66 35.24
C ILE A 281 -2.85 -13.15 33.83
N ASP A 282 -2.71 -11.84 33.68
CA ASP A 282 -2.46 -11.19 32.40
C ASP A 282 -1.59 -9.95 32.53
N ASN A 283 -0.82 -9.62 31.48
CA ASN A 283 0.06 -8.45 31.43
C ASN A 283 1.03 -8.29 32.62
N GLY A 284 1.47 -9.39 33.24
CA GLY A 284 2.34 -9.36 34.42
C GLY A 284 1.60 -9.13 35.75
N GLU A 285 0.29 -8.89 35.69
CA GLU A 285 -0.56 -8.71 36.87
C GLU A 285 -1.13 -10.06 37.32
N GLN A 286 -0.99 -10.34 38.62
CA GLN A 286 -1.51 -11.53 39.27
C GLN A 286 -2.60 -11.13 40.25
N ILE A 287 -3.83 -11.54 39.96
CA ILE A 287 -5.01 -11.09 40.70
C ILE A 287 -5.90 -12.27 41.05
N LEU A 288 -6.35 -12.30 42.29
CA LEU A 288 -7.28 -13.30 42.83
C LEU A 288 -8.62 -12.66 43.15
N VAL A 289 -9.71 -13.34 42.80
CA VAL A 289 -11.08 -12.86 42.97
C VAL A 289 -11.78 -13.76 43.99
N TYR A 290 -12.23 -13.16 45.09
CA TYR A 290 -12.91 -13.83 46.20
C TYR A 290 -14.34 -13.32 46.34
N GLU A 291 -15.15 -14.07 47.06
CA GLU A 291 -16.43 -13.57 47.53
C GLU A 291 -16.26 -12.35 48.44
N PHE A 292 -17.22 -11.44 48.39
CA PHE A 292 -17.17 -10.21 49.17
C PHE A 292 -17.79 -10.40 50.55
N MET A 293 -16.99 -10.14 51.59
CA MET A 293 -17.46 -10.18 52.98
C MET A 293 -18.05 -8.82 53.39
N THR A 294 -19.37 -8.69 53.33
CA THR A 294 -20.10 -7.44 53.61
C THR A 294 -19.81 -6.88 55.01
N ASN A 295 -19.69 -7.75 56.00
CA ASN A 295 -19.42 -7.39 57.39
C ASN A 295 -17.96 -6.94 57.63
N GLY A 296 -17.06 -7.07 56.66
CA GLY A 296 -15.67 -6.64 56.78
C GLY A 296 -14.83 -7.55 57.66
N THR A 297 -13.72 -7.02 58.19
CA THR A 297 -12.74 -7.83 58.94
C THR A 297 -13.07 -7.86 60.43
N LEU A 298 -12.68 -8.95 61.11
CA LEU A 298 -12.80 -9.05 62.56
C LEU A 298 -12.07 -7.91 63.28
N SER A 299 -10.91 -7.48 62.77
CA SER A 299 -10.15 -6.36 63.32
C SER A 299 -10.96 -5.06 63.35
N GLN A 300 -11.76 -4.78 62.29
CA GLN A 300 -12.63 -3.61 62.25
C GLN A 300 -13.72 -3.67 63.34
N HIS A 301 -14.27 -4.86 63.60
CA HIS A 301 -15.27 -5.07 64.66
C HIS A 301 -14.67 -4.96 66.06
N LEU A 302 -13.48 -5.53 66.29
CA LEU A 302 -12.80 -5.46 67.58
C LEU A 302 -12.33 -4.04 67.91
N GLN A 303 -11.96 -3.25 66.89
CA GLN A 303 -11.56 -1.85 67.03
C GLN A 303 -12.75 -0.87 67.00
N ARG A 304 -13.99 -1.36 66.96
CA ARG A 304 -15.22 -0.56 66.91
C ARG A 304 -15.27 0.45 65.75
N GLN A 305 -14.69 0.10 64.61
CA GLN A 305 -14.69 0.95 63.41
C GLN A 305 -15.99 0.85 62.60
N ARG A 306 -16.78 -0.21 62.80
CA ARG A 306 -18.03 -0.46 62.06
C ARG A 306 -19.28 -0.60 62.92
N SER A 307 -19.13 -0.88 64.22
CA SER A 307 -20.22 -1.13 65.15
C SER A 307 -19.74 -0.88 66.58
N ASP A 308 -20.66 -0.91 67.55
CA ASP A 308 -20.38 -0.81 68.99
C ASP A 308 -19.56 -2.01 69.55
N GLY A 309 -19.10 -2.89 68.66
CA GLY A 309 -18.31 -4.07 68.97
C GLY A 309 -19.17 -5.33 69.06
N LEU A 310 -18.51 -6.47 68.93
CA LEU A 310 -19.18 -7.78 69.01
C LEU A 310 -19.54 -8.09 70.47
N THR A 311 -20.76 -8.58 70.70
CA THR A 311 -21.19 -9.09 72.02
C THR A 311 -20.40 -10.35 72.38
N TRP A 312 -20.29 -10.66 73.67
CA TRP A 312 -19.53 -11.82 74.14
C TRP A 312 -19.99 -13.16 73.51
N PRO A 313 -21.30 -13.47 73.40
CA PRO A 313 -21.74 -14.70 72.76
C PRO A 313 -21.31 -14.80 71.29
N VAL A 314 -21.36 -13.69 70.53
CA VAL A 314 -20.95 -13.67 69.12
C VAL A 314 -19.44 -13.90 68.98
N ARG A 315 -18.63 -13.44 69.94
CA ARG A 315 -17.17 -13.68 69.93
C ARG A 315 -16.81 -15.14 70.11
N LEU A 316 -17.63 -15.91 70.84
CA LEU A 316 -17.41 -17.34 71.09
C LEU A 316 -17.77 -18.23 69.89
N THR A 317 -18.47 -17.67 68.88
CA THR A 317 -18.86 -18.40 67.66
C THR A 317 -17.92 -18.15 66.47
N ILE A 318 -16.87 -17.36 66.67
CA ILE A 318 -15.81 -17.08 65.68
C ILE A 318 -14.75 -18.16 65.81
#